data_AF-A0A096AUA6-F1
#
_entry.id   AF-A0A096AUA6-F1
#
_cell.length_a   1.000
_cell.length_b   1.000
_cell.length_c   1.000
_cell.angle_alpha   90.00
_cell.angle_beta   90.00
_cell.angle_gamma   90.00
#
_symmetry.space_group_name_H-M   'P 1'
#
loop_
_entity.id
_entity.type
_entity.pdbx_description
1 polymer ?
#
loop_
_entity_poly.entity_id
_entity_poly.type
_entity_poly.pdbx_seq_one_letter_code
_entity_poly.pdbx_strand_id
1 'polypeptide(L)'
;MAIFKKKQKMYSFMVVDEFIQKYIKAGGDAYQTEEGTLGSGNWILFDYAGKLKNFIIKEVYINCWTSAHTIRAYKKLPEKYKAVLEANY
;
A
#
# COMPACT_ATOMS: atom_id res chain seq x y z
N MET A 1 1.02 19.34 -25.38
CA MET A 1 1.45 18.99 -24.01
C MET A 1 1.39 17.47 -23.85
N ALA A 2 2.52 16.78 -24.02
CA ALA A 2 2.57 15.34 -23.76
C ALA A 2 2.58 15.11 -22.24
N ILE A 3 1.48 14.58 -21.71
CA ILE A 3 1.41 14.17 -20.31
C ILE A 3 2.27 12.90 -20.19
N PHE A 4 3.52 13.04 -19.74
CA PHE A 4 4.38 11.90 -19.41
C PHE A 4 3.73 11.12 -18.26
N LYS A 5 2.99 10.06 -18.59
CA LYS A 5 2.47 9.10 -17.60
C LYS A 5 3.68 8.43 -16.95
N LYS A 6 3.98 8.79 -15.70
CA LYS A 6 5.05 8.19 -14.91
C LYS A 6 4.84 6.67 -14.88
N LYS A 7 5.79 5.90 -15.40
CA LYS A 7 5.71 4.43 -15.49
C LYS A 7 5.49 3.88 -14.08
N GLN A 8 4.31 3.32 -13.82
CA GLN A 8 3.96 2.77 -12.52
C GLN A 8 4.79 1.49 -12.32
N LYS A 9 5.66 1.49 -11.30
CA LYS A 9 6.41 0.29 -10.94
C LYS A 9 5.43 -0.71 -10.32
N MET A 10 5.47 -1.91 -10.87
CA MET A 10 4.72 -3.07 -10.39
C MET A 10 5.66 -3.93 -9.56
N TYR A 11 5.19 -4.38 -8.40
CA TYR A 11 5.94 -5.21 -7.47
C TYR A 11 5.24 -6.56 -7.32
N SER A 12 6.03 -7.61 -7.08
CA SER A 12 5.48 -8.93 -6.73
C SER A 12 5.04 -8.94 -5.27
N PHE A 13 4.13 -9.86 -4.93
CA PHE A 13 3.63 -10.02 -3.56
C PHE A 13 4.75 -10.24 -2.54
N MET A 14 5.80 -11.00 -2.88
CA MET A 14 6.95 -11.26 -1.99
C MET A 14 7.65 -9.97 -1.56
N VAL A 15 7.88 -9.05 -2.49
CA VAL A 15 8.55 -7.78 -2.21
C VAL A 15 7.66 -6.89 -1.34
N VAL A 16 6.34 -6.95 -1.54
CA VAL A 16 5.37 -6.20 -0.74
C VAL A 16 5.32 -6.73 0.69
N ASP A 17 5.30 -8.04 0.89
CA ASP A 17 5.29 -8.65 2.22
C ASP A 17 6.55 -8.30 3.02
N GLU A 18 7.73 -8.41 2.40
CA GLU A 18 8.98 -7.96 3.02
C GLU A 18 8.96 -6.47 3.36
N PHE A 19 8.34 -5.65 2.51
CA PHE A 19 8.24 -4.21 2.72
C PHE A 19 7.33 -3.88 3.90
N ILE A 20 6.18 -4.56 4.02
CA ILE A 20 5.25 -4.42 5.16
C ILE A 20 5.96 -4.82 6.45
N GLN A 21 6.65 -5.97 6.46
CA GLN A 21 7.39 -6.41 7.65
C GLN A 21 8.48 -5.42 8.06
N LYS A 22 9.22 -4.84 7.11
CA LYS A 22 10.22 -3.80 7.39
C LYS A 22 9.57 -2.53 7.96
N TYR A 23 8.39 -2.16 7.46
CA TYR A 23 7.64 -1.00 7.95
C TYR A 23 7.16 -1.19 9.39
N ILE A 24 6.61 -2.37 9.69
CA ILE A 24 6.18 -2.73 11.05
C ILE A 24 7.38 -2.74 12.01
N LYS A 25 8.52 -3.32 11.59
CA LYS A 25 9.77 -3.30 12.37
C LYS A 25 10.30 -1.88 12.62
N ALA A 26 10.02 -0.93 11.74
CA ALA A 26 10.38 0.47 11.92
C ALA A 26 9.45 1.21 12.91
N GLY A 27 8.40 0.55 13.40
CA GLY A 27 7.43 1.11 14.34
C GLY A 27 6.24 1.80 13.67
N GLY A 28 6.00 1.55 12.38
CA GLY A 28 4.79 1.98 11.69
C GLY A 28 3.70 0.91 11.75
N ASP A 29 2.44 1.32 11.62
CA ASP A 29 1.29 0.43 11.64
C ASP A 29 0.88 0.04 10.21
N ALA A 30 0.29 -1.16 10.09
CA ALA A 30 -0.19 -1.70 8.84
C ALA A 30 -1.64 -2.16 9.01
N TYR A 31 -2.51 -1.69 8.11
CA TYR A 31 -3.92 -2.10 8.06
C TYR A 31 -4.27 -2.65 6.69
N GLN A 32 -4.84 -3.84 6.66
CA GLN A 32 -5.33 -4.47 5.44
C GLN A 32 -6.79 -4.05 5.24
N THR A 33 -7.08 -3.38 4.12
CA THR A 33 -8.43 -2.90 3.82
C THR A 33 -9.26 -3.93 3.07
N GLU A 34 -8.63 -4.64 2.14
CA GLU A 34 -9.28 -5.69 1.35
C GLU A 34 -8.32 -6.88 1.25
N GLU A 35 -8.81 -8.05 1.62
CA GLU A 35 -8.08 -9.30 1.48
C GLU A 35 -7.96 -9.66 -0.01
N GLY A 36 -6.72 -9.87 -0.48
CA GLY A 36 -6.43 -10.19 -1.87
C GLY A 36 -6.83 -11.62 -2.21
N THR A 37 -7.28 -11.86 -3.44
CA THR A 37 -7.67 -13.22 -3.89
C THR A 37 -6.49 -14.03 -4.44
N LEU A 38 -5.44 -13.36 -4.94
CA LEU A 38 -4.25 -13.98 -5.53
C LEU A 38 -2.92 -13.46 -4.95
N GLY A 39 -2.97 -12.43 -4.09
CA GLY A 39 -1.80 -11.77 -3.51
C GLY A 39 -2.08 -11.24 -2.11
N SER A 40 -1.21 -10.33 -1.64
CA SER A 40 -1.30 -9.80 -0.27
C SER A 40 -2.53 -8.89 -0.05
N GLY A 41 -3.21 -8.44 -1.10
CA GLY A 41 -4.37 -7.55 -1.01
C GLY A 41 -4.03 -6.07 -0.97
N ASN A 42 -4.98 -5.28 -0.48
CA ASN A 42 -4.85 -3.83 -0.35
C ASN A 42 -4.43 -3.46 1.07
N TRP A 43 -3.31 -2.75 1.18
CA TRP A 43 -2.74 -2.35 2.47
C TRP A 43 -2.58 -0.84 2.57
N ILE A 44 -2.80 -0.35 3.79
CA ILE A 44 -2.53 1.00 4.22
C ILE A 44 -1.45 0.90 5.29
N LEU A 45 -0.27 1.43 4.98
CA LEU A 45 0.83 1.60 5.93
C LEU A 45 0.79 3.04 6.42
N PHE A 46 0.59 3.22 7.72
CA PHE A 46 0.48 4.54 8.31
C PHE A 46 1.33 4.66 9.57
N ASP A 47 1.75 5.88 9.84
CA ASP A 47 2.46 6.21 11.06
C ASP A 47 1.81 7.43 11.71
N TYR A 48 1.21 7.22 12.88
CA TYR A 48 0.63 8.31 13.67
C TYR A 48 1.71 9.21 14.28
N ALA A 49 2.93 8.72 14.49
CA ALA A 49 4.03 9.50 15.03
C ALA A 49 4.64 10.48 14.00
N GLY A 50 4.29 10.35 12.72
CA GLY A 50 4.73 11.23 11.63
C GLY A 50 6.23 11.16 11.33
N LYS A 51 6.92 10.12 11.80
CA LYS A 51 8.34 9.85 11.52
C LYS A 51 8.53 9.15 10.18
N LEU A 52 7.57 8.31 9.79
CA LEU A 52 7.60 7.51 8.58
C LEU A 52 6.64 8.07 7.52
N LYS A 53 6.94 7.79 6.25
CA LYS A 53 6.01 8.09 5.15
C LYS A 53 4.86 7.09 5.22
N ASN A 54 3.68 7.55 4.80
CA ASN A 54 2.53 6.69 4.65
C ASN A 54 2.59 6.01 3.28
N PHE A 55 2.21 4.74 3.19
CA PHE A 55 2.19 4.02 1.92
C PHE A 55 0.83 3.38 1.69
N ILE A 56 0.40 3.41 0.44
CA ILE A 56 -0.83 2.77 0.00
C ILE A 56 -0.44 1.75 -1.04
N ILE A 57 -0.71 0.50 -0.73
CA ILE A 57 -0.44 -0.65 -1.58
C ILE A 57 -1.77 -1.08 -2.17
N LYS A 58 -1.84 -1.10 -3.50
CA LYS A 58 -3.01 -1.61 -4.22
C LYS A 58 -2.64 -2.78 -5.09
N GLU A 59 -3.36 -3.87 -4.93
CA GLU A 59 -3.29 -5.01 -5.82
C GLU A 59 -3.97 -4.71 -7.16
N VAL A 60 -3.33 -5.13 -8.24
CA VAL A 60 -3.78 -5.02 -9.62
C VAL A 60 -3.73 -6.41 -10.21
N TYR A 61 -4.92 -6.91 -10.56
CA TYR A 61 -5.06 -8.17 -11.27
C TYR A 61 -4.45 -8.07 -12.67
N ILE A 62 -3.53 -8.98 -13.01
CA ILE A 62 -2.93 -9.08 -14.35
C ILE A 62 -3.54 -10.26 -15.10
N ASN A 63 -3.55 -11.44 -14.50
CA ASN A 63 -4.12 -12.67 -15.07
C ASN A 63 -4.54 -13.64 -13.95
N CYS A 64 -5.12 -14.79 -14.33
CA CYS A 64 -5.67 -15.76 -13.39
C CYS A 64 -4.65 -16.43 -12.45
N TRP A 65 -3.36 -16.29 -12.71
CA TRP A 65 -2.26 -16.84 -11.92
C TRP A 65 -1.34 -15.77 -11.32
N THR A 66 -1.58 -14.49 -11.62
CA THR A 66 -0.64 -13.43 -11.31
C THR A 66 -1.37 -12.13 -11.03
N SER A 67 -1.10 -11.58 -9.86
CA SER A 67 -1.37 -10.20 -9.51
C SER A 67 -0.07 -9.43 -9.31
N ALA A 68 -0.15 -8.11 -9.47
CA ALA A 68 0.94 -7.20 -9.15
C ALA A 68 0.47 -6.12 -8.20
N HIS A 69 1.39 -5.55 -7.46
CA HIS A 69 1.08 -4.53 -6.46
C HIS A 69 1.68 -3.19 -6.89
N THR A 70 0.90 -2.14 -6.67
CA THR A 70 1.35 -0.76 -6.89
C THR A 70 1.48 -0.06 -5.55
N ILE A 71 2.65 0.54 -5.32
CA ILE A 71 2.96 1.23 -4.07
C ILE A 71 2.92 2.74 -4.33
N ARG A 72 2.14 3.47 -3.53
CA ARG A 72 2.08 4.93 -3.55
C ARG A 72 2.51 5.49 -2.21
N ALA A 73 3.55 6.32 -2.22
CA ALA A 73 4.05 6.99 -1.03
C ALA A 73 3.37 8.35 -0.85
N TYR A 74 2.94 8.64 0.37
CA TYR A 74 2.30 9.89 0.76
C TYR A 74 3.00 10.47 1.98
N LYS A 75 3.29 11.78 1.94
CA LYS A 75 3.80 12.49 3.12
C LYS A 75 2.70 12.71 4.15
N LYS A 76 1.51 13.11 3.68
CA LYS A 76 0.29 13.24 4.48
C LYS A 76 -0.74 12.25 3.96
N LEU A 77 -1.30 11.43 4.85
CA LEU A 77 -2.31 10.44 4.50
C LEU A 77 -3.58 11.16 4.00
N PRO A 78 -4.09 10.84 2.80
CA PRO A 78 -5.29 11.49 2.26
C PRO A 78 -6.51 11.20 3.12
N GLU A 79 -7.43 12.16 3.24
CA GLU A 79 -8.61 12.08 4.13
C GLU A 79 -9.46 10.82 3.91
N LYS A 80 -9.57 10.36 2.65
CA LYS A 80 -10.28 9.12 2.32
C LYS A 80 -9.75 7.91 3.09
N TYR A 81 -8.43 7.78 3.21
CA TYR A 81 -7.82 6.64 3.90
C TYR A 81 -7.78 6.86 5.41
N LYS A 82 -7.78 8.11 5.88
CA LYS A 82 -7.97 8.41 7.30
C LYS A 82 -9.35 7.99 7.79
N ALA A 83 -10.40 8.32 7.04
CA ALA A 83 -11.76 7.91 7.35
C ALA A 83 -11.91 6.38 7.40
N VAL A 84 -11.22 5.65 6.52
CA VAL A 84 -11.19 4.17 6.56
C VAL A 84 -10.51 3.65 7.82
N LEU A 85 -9.42 4.29 8.26
CA LEU A 85 -8.75 3.93 9.52
C LEU A 85 -9.63 4.25 10.73
N GLU A 86 -10.19 5.46 10.83
CA GLU A 86 -11.07 5.88 11.93
C GLU A 86 -12.37 5.06 12.05
N ALA A 87 -12.85 4.49 10.94
CA ALA A 87 -14.04 3.65 10.96
C ALA A 87 -13.78 2.22 11.46
N ASN A 88 -12.53 1.75 11.44
CA ASN A 88 -12.16 0.36 11.73
C ASN A 88 -11.16 0.20 12.89
N TYR A 89 -10.75 1.31 13.51
CA TYR A 89 -9.75 1.39 14.56
C TYR A 89 -10.22 2.34 15.66
#